data_AF-A0A3N5U898-F1
#
_entry.id   AF-A0A3N5U898-F1
#
_cell.length_a   1.000
_cell.length_b   1.000
_cell.length_c   1.000
_cell.angle_alpha   90.00
_cell.angle_beta   90.00
_cell.angle_gamma   90.00
#
_symmetry.space_group_name_H-M   'P 1'
#
loop_
_entity.id
_entity.type
_entity.pdbx_description
1 polymer ?
#
loop_
_entity_poly.entity_id
_entity_poly.type
_entity_poly.pdbx_seq_one_letter_code
_entity_poly.pdbx_strand_id
1 'polypeptide(L)' 'MANAPENCVWLTIQSNQNIIAVAILRNISCIVITGGHAPDTDTIEKAGNEGIPLLLWPDSSYILAGSIYSAGIK' A
#
# COMPACT_ATOMS: atom_id res chain seq x y z
N MET A 1 -10.45 2.32 6.88
CA MET A 1 -10.31 3.07 5.61
C MET A 1 -11.67 3.36 4.99
N ALA A 2 -12.55 4.06 5.71
CA ALA A 2 -13.94 4.23 5.29
C ALA A 2 -14.08 5.08 4.02
N ASN A 3 -13.21 6.07 3.84
CA ASN A 3 -13.29 7.09 2.79
C ASN A 3 -12.15 7.01 1.75
N ALA A 4 -11.50 5.85 1.61
CA ALA A 4 -10.45 5.68 0.60
C ALA A 4 -11.10 5.75 -0.80
N PRO A 5 -10.62 6.62 -1.71
CA PRO A 5 -11.09 6.67 -3.08
C PRO A 5 -10.80 5.36 -3.81
N GLU A 6 -11.65 5.01 -4.78
CA GLU A 6 -11.33 3.94 -5.71
C GLU A 6 -10.09 4.31 -6.54
N ASN A 7 -9.33 3.29 -6.94
CA ASN A 7 -8.08 3.43 -7.70
C ASN A 7 -7.01 4.30 -7.04
N CYS A 8 -7.03 4.41 -5.71
CA CYS A 8 -5.97 5.10 -4.97
C CYS A 8 -4.76 4.19 -4.72
N VAL A 9 -3.65 4.82 -4.34
CA VAL A 9 -2.48 4.15 -3.76
C VAL A 9 -2.57 4.28 -2.24
N TRP A 10 -2.45 3.15 -1.53
CA TRP A 10 -2.50 3.13 -0.07
C TRP A 10 -1.12 3.05 0.54
N LEU A 11 -0.73 4.11 1.28
CA LEU A 11 0.47 4.12 2.11
C LEU A 11 0.15 3.55 3.50
N THR A 12 0.89 2.54 3.94
CA THR A 12 0.67 1.90 5.24
C THR A 12 1.97 1.39 5.86
N ILE A 13 1.97 1.16 7.18
CA ILE A 13 3.02 0.42 7.88
C ILE A 13 2.64 -1.05 8.11
N GLN A 14 1.38 -1.41 7.85
CA GLN A 14 0.90 -2.77 8.02
C GLN A 14 1.45 -3.66 6.90
N SER A 15 2.03 -4.79 7.28
CA SER A 15 2.70 -5.71 6.34
C SER A 15 2.15 -7.15 6.44
N ASN A 16 0.92 -7.31 6.93
CA ASN A 16 0.25 -8.61 7.05
C ASN A 16 -0.85 -8.76 5.99
N GLN A 17 -1.38 -9.97 5.83
CA GLN A 17 -2.38 -10.32 4.83
C GLN A 17 -3.68 -9.49 4.84
N ASN A 18 -4.02 -8.83 5.95
CA ASN A 18 -5.26 -8.05 6.03
C ASN A 18 -5.23 -6.85 5.09
N ILE A 19 -4.04 -6.32 4.78
CA ILE A 19 -3.91 -5.20 3.85
C ILE A 19 -4.39 -5.58 2.44
N ILE A 20 -4.20 -6.85 2.05
CA ILE A 20 -4.64 -7.37 0.75
C ILE A 20 -6.16 -7.47 0.69
N ALA A 21 -6.78 -8.02 1.74
CA ALA A 21 -8.23 -8.12 1.83
C ALA A 21 -8.91 -6.73 1.77
N VAL A 22 -8.34 -5.74 2.46
CA VAL A 22 -8.86 -4.38 2.43
C VAL A 22 -8.67 -3.73 1.07
N ALA A 23 -7.54 -3.96 0.40
CA ALA A 23 -7.29 -3.42 -0.94
C ALA A 23 -8.30 -3.91 -1.97
N ILE A 24 -8.64 -5.20 -1.94
CA ILE A 24 -9.67 -5.79 -2.81
C ILE A 24 -11.04 -5.20 -2.50
N LEU A 25 -11.44 -5.17 -1.21
CA LEU A 25 -12.73 -4.64 -0.78
C LEU A 25 -12.94 -3.15 -1.11
N ARG A 26 -11.86 -2.43 -1.41
CA ARG A 26 -11.86 -0.97 -1.66
C ARG A 26 -11.40 -0.57 -3.06
N ASN A 27 -11.19 -1.53 -3.96
CA ASN A 27 -10.65 -1.24 -5.31
C ASN A 27 -9.38 -0.37 -5.26
N ILE A 28 -8.47 -0.69 -4.33
CA ILE A 28 -7.18 0.00 -4.20
C ILE A 28 -6.22 -0.56 -5.26
N SER A 29 -5.59 0.33 -6.03
CA SER A 29 -4.73 -0.09 -7.15
C SER A 29 -3.35 -0.57 -6.72
N CYS A 30 -2.85 -0.11 -5.57
CA CYS A 30 -1.52 -0.47 -5.08
C CYS A 30 -1.39 -0.19 -3.58
N ILE A 31 -0.60 -0.99 -2.88
CA ILE A 31 -0.22 -0.76 -1.49
C ILE A 31 1.28 -0.48 -1.42
N VAL A 32 1.66 0.59 -0.73
CA VAL A 32 3.05 0.90 -0.40
C VAL A 32 3.26 0.70 1.09
N ILE A 33 4.11 -0.27 1.43
CA ILE A 33 4.53 -0.54 2.80
C ILE A 33 5.70 0.39 3.10
N THR A 34 5.51 1.24 4.09
CA THR A 34 6.42 2.31 4.51
C THR A 34 7.11 1.96 5.82
N GLY A 35 8.20 2.65 6.15
CA GLY A 35 8.97 2.45 7.37
C GLY A 35 9.94 1.27 7.31
N GLY A 36 10.28 0.79 6.11
CA GLY A 36 11.23 -0.31 5.93
C GLY A 36 10.70 -1.68 6.35
N HIS A 37 9.40 -1.80 6.59
CA HIS A 37 8.76 -3.09 6.88
C HIS A 37 8.64 -3.93 5.60
N ALA A 38 8.92 -5.23 5.72
CA ALA A 38 8.72 -6.19 4.65
C ALA A 38 7.54 -7.13 4.99
N PRO A 39 6.67 -7.45 4.02
CA PRO A 39 5.63 -8.45 4.19
C PRO A 39 6.24 -9.85 4.25
N ASP A 40 5.57 -10.74 4.99
CA ASP A 40 5.88 -12.17 4.97
C ASP A 40 5.53 -12.81 3.61
N THR A 41 6.11 -13.99 3.34
CA THR A 41 5.92 -14.74 2.09
C THR A 41 4.44 -14.98 1.77
N ASP A 42 3.65 -15.32 2.78
CA ASP A 42 2.22 -15.62 2.65
C ASP A 42 1.41 -14.37 2.23
N THR A 43 1.83 -13.18 2.69
CA THR A 43 1.28 -11.90 2.24
C THR A 43 1.68 -11.58 0.79
N ILE A 44 2.93 -11.88 0.39
CA ILE A 44 3.41 -11.69 -0.98
C ILE A 44 2.67 -12.60 -1.97
N GLU A 45 2.53 -13.88 -1.63
CA GLU A 45 1.81 -14.86 -2.47
C GLU A 45 0.35 -14.48 -2.63
N LYS A 46 -0.33 -14.10 -1.53
CA LYS A 46 -1.70 -13.62 -1.59
C LYS A 46 -1.86 -12.38 -2.45
N ALA A 47 -0.94 -11.41 -2.32
CA ALA A 47 -0.95 -10.21 -3.15
C ALA A 47 -0.81 -10.55 -4.64
N GLY A 48 0.08 -11.50 -4.98
CA GLY A 48 0.26 -12.00 -6.34
C GLY A 48 -0.99 -12.69 -6.90
N ASN A 49 -1.63 -13.56 -6.10
CA ASN A 49 -2.84 -14.28 -6.51
C ASN A 49 -4.03 -13.33 -6.75
N GLU A 50 -4.15 -12.28 -5.95
CA GLU A 50 -5.23 -11.31 -6.01
C GLU A 50 -4.93 -10.14 -6.97
N GLY A 51 -3.72 -10.11 -7.55
CA GLY A 51 -3.30 -9.06 -8.49
C GLY A 51 -3.11 -7.68 -7.85
N ILE A 52 -2.76 -7.62 -6.56
CA ILE A 52 -2.51 -6.38 -5.83
C ILE A 52 -1.00 -6.08 -5.78
N PRO A 53 -0.51 -5.01 -6.43
CA PRO A 53 0.88 -4.62 -6.36
C PRO A 53 1.29 -4.16 -4.95
N LEU A 54 2.38 -4.72 -4.45
CA LEU A 54 3.05 -4.30 -3.22
C LEU A 54 4.37 -3.59 -3.54
N LEU A 55 4.54 -2.39 -3.00
CA LEU A 55 5.77 -1.61 -3.07
C LEU A 55 6.34 -1.41 -1.67
N LEU A 56 7.66 -1.30 -1.57
CA LEU A 56 8.34 -1.02 -0.30
C LEU A 56 8.98 0.36 -0.35
N TRP A 57 8.84 1.10 0.74
CA TRP A 57 9.49 2.40 0.92
C TRP A 57 10.19 2.44 2.30
N PRO A 58 11.47 2.82 2.36
CA PRO A 58 12.24 2.78 3.61
C PRO A 58 11.77 3.83 4.63
N ASP A 59 11.33 5.01 4.19
CA ASP A 59 10.90 6.09 5.10
C ASP A 59 9.43 6.00 5.48
N SER A 60 8.98 6.92 6.33
CA SER A 60 7.58 6.99 6.77
C SER A 60 6.62 7.41 5.67
N SER A 61 5.33 7.07 5.84
CA SER A 61 4.25 7.53 4.96
C SER A 61 4.19 9.05 4.82
N TYR A 62 4.59 9.80 5.86
CA TYR A 62 4.63 11.26 5.83
C TYR A 62 5.65 11.79 4.82
N ILE A 63 6.89 11.26 4.86
CA ILE A 63 7.96 11.67 3.93
C ILE A 63 7.59 11.31 2.50
N LEU A 64 7.09 10.09 2.28
CA LEU A 64 6.66 9.65 0.96
C LEU A 64 5.51 10.50 0.42
N ALA A 65 4.47 10.75 1.22
CA ALA A 65 3.35 11.59 0.81
C ALA A 65 3.81 13.02 0.46
N GLY A 66 4.71 13.61 1.26
CA GLY A 66 5.29 14.91 0.97
C GLY A 66 6.08 14.94 -0.34
N SER A 67 6.86 13.88 -0.61
CA SER A 67 7.62 13.73 -1.86
C SER A 67 6.70 13.63 -3.09
N ILE A 68 5.68 12.78 -3.02
CA ILE A 68 4.67 12.59 -4.08
C ILE A 68 3.93 13.90 -4.37
N TYR A 69 3.51 14.61 -3.32
CA TYR A 69 2.83 15.90 -3.47
C TYR A 69 3.74 16.97 -4.08
N SER A 70 4.99 17.06 -3.64
CA SER A 70 5.99 17.99 -4.17
C SER A 70 6.29 17.72 -5.66
N ALA A 71 6.20 16.46 -6.09
CA ALA A 71 6.30 16.06 -7.49
C ALA A 71 5.06 16.42 -8.33
N GLY A 72 4.01 16.96 -7.73
CA GLY A 72 2.79 17.40 -8.42
C GLY A 72 1.69 16.33 -8.54
N ILE A 73 1.86 15.18 -7.88
CA ILE A 73 0.87 14.09 -7.86
C ILE A 73 -0.09 14.34 -6.68
N LYS A 74 -1.40 14.32 -6.95
CA LYS A 74 -2.46 14.68 -5.99
C LYS A 74 -3.53 13.60 -5.90
#